data_AF-A0A9N8KWF4-F1
#
_entry.id   AF-A0A9N8KWF4-F1
#
_cell.length_a   1.000
_cell.length_b   1.000
_cell.length_c   1.000
_cell.angle_alpha   90.00
_cell.angle_beta   90.00
_cell.angle_gamma   90.00
#
_symmetry.space_group_name_H-M   'P 1'
#
loop_
_entity.id
_entity.type
_entity.pdbx_description
1 polymer ?
#
loop_
_entity_poly.entity_id
_entity_poly.type
_entity_poly.pdbx_seq_one_letter_code
_entity_poly.pdbx_strand_id
1 'polypeptide(L)'
;MKFATSVVLASAFLLQDSLTIEERATATPVKNTGKRGLSFNNPAYTMPFSLSGQNSQVSWAYNWYQTPGSGFNPALEYVPMLWSNASDLTGQWASNAQAAINSGSKYLLGFNEPDLCLPGAGSSCIEMPSAVKAWKQYMEPFAGKALLGSPAVTNGGSPLGLTWLQNFMGNCTGCHIDFINIHWYSNKWAGANYFKQQVQAAHAMSGGRPVWITEFGLDNSTPYTAAELQSFLEEVMEWMDEQDYVHRYAYFMDTTGALMNSGGTGMSDLGNVYNSYPEVSSASSSAPASSVTAVLSASSTASTAVPSAVFSSSESAIFATTSTYTSSSRTTSASTSSLTSSSSKSSAVSSILSSSSSTKSVPVATQTASEAAGITILSAYFADKDVTTAATAAFVQNGNLVINTYTLTSALSLQQDPWWGVVKTLSVLYSDAANYTHIFSEAEQSGMYTVNASAIPSSAQTPSIAASYGASVDVVGVVWGKQQIKTASVFGRIYYQQATKWGFEMSTQLFGVDGLWGNEKVGIVWYRDASKVLKSLVAREGQWVKF
;
A
#
# COMPACT_ATOMS: atom_id res chain seq x y z
N MET A 1 74.57 6.32 -62.97
CA MET A 1 74.58 7.71 -62.45
C MET A 1 74.30 7.67 -60.95
N LYS A 2 75.25 8.19 -60.15
CA LYS A 2 75.16 8.85 -58.83
C LYS A 2 74.06 8.47 -57.79
N PHE A 3 74.54 7.97 -56.62
CA PHE A 3 74.20 8.27 -55.18
C PHE A 3 72.74 8.13 -54.70
N ALA A 4 72.35 7.63 -53.50
CA ALA A 4 73.04 7.23 -52.25
C ALA A 4 72.15 6.33 -51.34
N THR A 5 72.83 5.55 -50.48
CA THR A 5 72.60 5.13 -49.07
C THR A 5 71.52 5.89 -48.24
N SER A 6 70.81 5.38 -47.20
CA SER A 6 71.10 4.39 -46.15
C SER A 6 69.83 3.87 -45.41
N VAL A 7 69.88 2.57 -45.08
CA VAL A 7 69.50 1.83 -43.84
C VAL A 7 68.72 2.53 -42.71
N VAL A 8 67.62 1.89 -42.25
CA VAL A 8 67.37 1.55 -40.82
C VAL A 8 66.75 0.15 -40.73
N LEU A 9 67.45 -0.76 -40.03
CA LEU A 9 66.97 -2.07 -39.57
C LEU A 9 66.42 -1.92 -38.13
N ALA A 10 65.42 -2.74 -37.78
CA ALA A 10 64.92 -3.17 -36.45
C ALA A 10 63.38 -3.00 -36.38
N SER A 11 62.54 -3.94 -36.00
CA SER A 11 62.68 -5.31 -35.49
C SER A 11 61.35 -6.03 -35.73
N ALA A 12 61.41 -7.36 -35.87
CA ALA A 12 60.25 -8.23 -36.03
C ALA A 12 59.35 -8.24 -34.79
N PHE A 13 58.04 -8.12 -34.99
CA PHE A 13 57.03 -8.65 -34.07
C PHE A 13 56.03 -9.45 -34.90
N LEU A 14 56.05 -10.77 -34.70
CA LEU A 14 55.04 -11.71 -35.17
C LEU A 14 53.75 -11.49 -34.36
N LEU A 15 52.63 -11.22 -35.02
CA LEU A 15 51.34 -11.69 -34.55
C LEU A 15 50.68 -12.50 -35.67
N GLN A 16 50.70 -13.82 -35.48
CA GLN A 16 49.77 -14.73 -36.13
C GLN A 16 48.41 -14.54 -35.46
N ASP A 17 47.50 -13.80 -36.10
CA ASP A 17 46.09 -13.84 -35.75
C ASP A 17 45.52 -15.19 -36.21
N SER A 18 45.58 -16.16 -35.29
CA SER A 18 44.83 -17.40 -35.40
C SER A 18 43.42 -17.13 -34.88
N LEU A 19 42.48 -17.00 -35.80
CA LEU A 19 41.04 -16.88 -35.54
C LEU A 19 40.55 -18.06 -34.68
N THR A 20 40.30 -17.80 -33.39
CA THR A 20 39.36 -18.60 -32.60
C THR A 20 37.95 -18.15 -32.97
N ILE A 21 37.28 -18.93 -33.82
CA ILE A 21 35.82 -18.91 -33.90
C ILE A 21 35.34 -19.59 -32.62
N GLU A 22 35.08 -18.81 -31.56
CA GLU A 22 34.19 -19.28 -30.50
C GLU A 22 32.79 -19.43 -31.12
N GLU A 23 32.39 -20.68 -31.33
CA GLU A 23 31.00 -21.05 -31.55
C GLU A 23 30.20 -20.56 -30.34
N ARG A 24 29.56 -19.39 -30.46
CA ARG A 24 28.70 -18.83 -29.41
C ARG A 24 27.54 -19.81 -29.20
N ALA A 25 27.64 -20.65 -28.18
CA ALA A 25 26.59 -21.58 -27.78
C ALA A 25 25.26 -20.83 -27.75
N THR A 26 24.27 -21.33 -28.49
CA THR A 26 22.94 -20.70 -28.51
C THR A 26 22.33 -20.85 -27.13
N ALA A 27 21.95 -19.73 -26.49
CA ALA A 27 21.39 -19.76 -25.15
C ALA A 27 20.10 -20.62 -25.13
N THR A 28 20.00 -21.55 -24.17
CA THR A 28 18.88 -22.51 -24.08
C THR A 28 18.02 -22.23 -22.86
N PRO A 29 16.70 -22.51 -22.88
CA PRO A 29 15.86 -22.41 -21.69
C PRO A 29 16.32 -23.33 -20.54
N VAL A 30 16.43 -22.79 -19.34
CA VAL A 30 16.87 -23.47 -18.11
C VAL A 30 15.87 -23.19 -17.00
N LYS A 31 15.44 -24.25 -16.30
CA LYS A 31 14.55 -24.12 -15.14
C LYS A 31 15.28 -23.46 -13.98
N ASN A 32 14.74 -22.35 -13.47
CA ASN A 32 15.23 -21.71 -12.25
C ASN A 32 14.30 -21.97 -11.07
N THR A 33 14.79 -21.70 -9.88
CA THR A 33 14.02 -21.72 -8.63
C THR A 33 13.97 -20.29 -8.09
N GLY A 34 12.78 -19.75 -7.82
CA GLY A 34 12.64 -18.40 -7.32
C GLY A 34 11.19 -17.99 -7.16
N LYS A 35 10.97 -16.75 -6.71
CA LYS A 35 9.63 -16.18 -6.50
C LYS A 35 9.11 -15.42 -7.72
N ARG A 36 10.00 -15.02 -8.62
CA ARG A 36 9.69 -14.13 -9.74
C ARG A 36 9.03 -14.84 -10.91
N GLY A 37 7.99 -14.23 -11.46
CA GLY A 37 7.27 -14.75 -12.61
C GLY A 37 6.79 -13.69 -13.59
N LEU A 38 6.23 -14.15 -14.71
CA LEU A 38 5.76 -13.28 -15.79
C LEU A 38 4.23 -13.29 -15.86
N SER A 39 3.62 -12.11 -15.89
CA SER A 39 2.25 -11.92 -16.37
C SER A 39 2.33 -11.57 -17.86
N PHE A 40 1.71 -12.35 -18.75
CA PHE A 40 1.92 -12.20 -20.19
C PHE A 40 0.63 -12.37 -21.01
N ASN A 41 0.59 -11.80 -22.21
CA ASN A 41 -0.45 -12.09 -23.21
C ASN A 41 0.10 -12.87 -24.41
N ASN A 42 1.31 -12.54 -24.85
CA ASN A 42 1.97 -13.22 -25.97
C ASN A 42 2.94 -14.29 -25.40
N PRO A 43 2.70 -15.59 -25.59
CA PRO A 43 3.54 -16.63 -25.01
C PRO A 43 4.99 -16.55 -25.46
N ALA A 44 5.24 -16.07 -26.68
CA ALA A 44 6.59 -15.93 -27.22
C ALA A 44 7.44 -14.89 -26.46
N TYR A 45 6.82 -13.96 -25.74
CA TYR A 45 7.55 -12.97 -24.93
C TYR A 45 8.17 -13.57 -23.67
N THR A 46 7.75 -14.78 -23.27
CA THR A 46 8.38 -15.51 -22.17
C THR A 46 9.73 -16.15 -22.54
N MET A 47 10.02 -16.32 -23.84
CA MET A 47 11.19 -17.04 -24.33
C MET A 47 12.56 -16.40 -24.02
N PRO A 48 12.70 -15.06 -24.00
CA PRO A 48 13.98 -14.42 -23.66
C PRO A 48 14.39 -14.55 -22.19
N PHE A 49 13.48 -14.97 -21.30
CA PHE A 49 13.76 -15.16 -19.88
C PHE A 49 14.27 -16.57 -19.59
N SER A 50 14.96 -16.74 -18.46
CA SER A 50 15.42 -18.05 -17.99
C SER A 50 16.29 -18.80 -18.99
N LEU A 51 17.14 -18.10 -19.73
CA LEU A 51 18.12 -18.72 -20.62
C LEU A 51 19.44 -19.01 -19.88
N SER A 52 20.15 -20.04 -20.33
CA SER A 52 21.48 -20.41 -19.83
C SER A 52 22.44 -19.22 -19.84
N GLY A 53 23.08 -18.94 -18.71
CA GLY A 53 24.04 -17.84 -18.57
C GLY A 53 23.43 -16.47 -18.19
N GLN A 54 22.11 -16.37 -17.99
CA GLN A 54 21.46 -15.11 -17.59
C GLN A 54 21.40 -14.87 -16.08
N ASN A 55 21.64 -15.89 -15.24
CA ASN A 55 21.34 -15.84 -13.80
C ASN A 55 19.90 -15.37 -13.50
N SER A 56 18.97 -15.81 -14.34
CA SER A 56 17.56 -15.41 -14.26
C SER A 56 16.90 -15.89 -12.96
N GLN A 57 16.14 -15.01 -12.33
CA GLN A 57 15.30 -15.30 -11.17
C GLN A 57 13.88 -15.74 -11.57
N VAL A 58 13.53 -15.61 -12.86
CA VAL A 58 12.21 -15.95 -13.39
C VAL A 58 12.06 -17.47 -13.43
N SER A 59 10.95 -17.98 -12.90
CA SER A 59 10.70 -19.43 -12.76
C SER A 59 9.28 -19.89 -13.07
N TRP A 60 8.33 -18.97 -13.16
CA TRP A 60 6.92 -19.29 -13.43
C TRP A 60 6.24 -18.18 -14.23
N ALA A 61 5.08 -18.46 -14.80
CA ALA A 61 4.31 -17.46 -15.55
C ALA A 61 2.81 -17.80 -15.60
N TYR A 62 2.00 -16.78 -15.84
CA TYR A 62 0.56 -16.89 -16.07
C TYR A 62 0.08 -15.81 -17.05
N ASN A 63 -1.11 -15.99 -17.63
CA ASN A 63 -1.65 -15.14 -18.71
C ASN A 63 -3.15 -14.85 -18.56
N TRP A 64 -3.66 -14.81 -17.34
CA TRP A 64 -5.10 -14.66 -17.06
C TRP A 64 -5.99 -15.74 -17.70
N TYR A 65 -5.40 -16.86 -18.13
CA TYR A 65 -6.09 -17.91 -18.85
C TYR A 65 -5.76 -19.30 -18.28
N GLN A 66 -6.34 -20.33 -18.89
CA GLN A 66 -6.24 -21.72 -18.42
C GLN A 66 -5.12 -22.51 -19.08
N THR A 67 -4.58 -21.99 -20.19
CA THR A 67 -3.52 -22.64 -20.98
C THR A 67 -2.47 -21.62 -21.44
N PRO A 68 -1.19 -22.02 -21.55
CA PRO A 68 -0.08 -21.09 -21.81
C PRO A 68 -0.07 -20.51 -23.23
N GLY A 69 -0.70 -21.18 -24.20
CA GLY A 69 -0.60 -20.83 -25.62
C GLY A 69 0.68 -21.36 -26.29
N SER A 70 0.73 -21.27 -27.62
CA SER A 70 1.88 -21.73 -28.42
C SER A 70 3.06 -20.77 -28.32
N GLY A 71 4.28 -21.30 -28.22
CA GLY A 71 5.51 -20.50 -28.09
C GLY A 71 5.88 -20.12 -26.65
N PHE A 72 5.19 -20.69 -25.66
CA PHE A 72 5.52 -20.53 -24.24
C PHE A 72 6.87 -21.15 -23.88
N ASN A 73 7.64 -20.48 -23.02
CA ASN A 73 8.92 -20.95 -22.54
C ASN A 73 8.79 -22.22 -21.68
N PRO A 74 9.28 -23.39 -22.15
CA PRO A 74 9.10 -24.66 -21.45
C PRO A 74 9.92 -24.79 -20.15
N ALA A 75 10.83 -23.85 -19.89
CA ALA A 75 11.55 -23.79 -18.62
C ALA A 75 10.71 -23.21 -17.47
N LEU A 76 9.64 -22.48 -17.77
CA LEU A 76 8.79 -21.84 -16.77
C LEU A 76 7.66 -22.78 -16.35
N GLU A 77 7.31 -22.77 -15.06
CA GLU A 77 6.06 -23.36 -14.62
C GLU A 77 4.88 -22.47 -15.05
N TYR A 78 4.00 -23.01 -15.89
CA TYR A 78 2.73 -22.34 -16.19
C TYR A 78 1.73 -22.54 -15.05
N VAL A 79 1.12 -21.45 -14.59
CA VAL A 79 0.09 -21.45 -13.54
C VAL A 79 -1.26 -21.06 -14.15
N PRO A 80 -2.21 -22.00 -14.30
CA PRO A 80 -3.54 -21.72 -14.83
C PRO A 80 -4.36 -20.83 -13.89
N MET A 81 -5.22 -19.99 -14.47
CA MET A 81 -6.17 -19.16 -13.76
C MET A 81 -7.61 -19.43 -14.22
N LEU A 82 -8.52 -19.59 -13.26
CA LEU A 82 -9.96 -19.48 -13.52
C LEU A 82 -10.36 -18.00 -13.39
N TRP A 83 -10.25 -17.24 -14.48
CA TRP A 83 -10.38 -15.78 -14.44
C TRP A 83 -11.74 -15.28 -13.95
N SER A 84 -12.85 -15.93 -14.31
CA SER A 84 -14.18 -15.63 -13.77
C SER A 84 -15.11 -16.84 -13.73
N ASN A 85 -16.36 -16.63 -13.27
CA ASN A 85 -17.44 -17.61 -13.29
C ASN A 85 -18.22 -17.66 -14.62
N ALA A 86 -17.72 -17.01 -15.68
CA ALA A 86 -18.36 -17.06 -17.00
C ALA A 86 -18.38 -18.49 -17.56
N SER A 87 -19.44 -18.83 -18.31
CA SER A 87 -19.69 -20.22 -18.76
C SER A 87 -18.64 -20.72 -19.76
N ASP A 88 -18.11 -19.83 -20.59
CA ASP A 88 -17.06 -20.12 -21.57
C ASP A 88 -15.71 -20.43 -20.91
N LEU A 89 -15.44 -19.86 -19.73
CA LEU A 89 -14.27 -20.19 -18.92
C LEU A 89 -14.52 -21.46 -18.09
N THR A 90 -15.64 -21.53 -17.37
CA THR A 90 -15.91 -22.65 -16.46
C THR A 90 -16.12 -24.00 -17.17
N GLY A 91 -16.62 -23.99 -18.41
CA GLY A 91 -16.88 -25.21 -19.19
C GLY A 91 -15.65 -26.06 -19.50
N GLN A 92 -14.47 -25.45 -19.65
CA GLN A 92 -13.20 -26.14 -19.96
C GLN A 92 -12.23 -26.20 -18.77
N TRP A 93 -12.57 -25.53 -17.66
CA TRP A 93 -11.68 -25.38 -16.52
C TRP A 93 -11.21 -26.73 -15.96
N ALA A 94 -12.15 -27.66 -15.76
CA ALA A 94 -11.83 -28.93 -15.12
C ALA A 94 -10.77 -29.74 -15.90
N SER A 95 -10.91 -29.82 -17.21
CA SER A 95 -9.95 -30.53 -18.08
C SER A 95 -8.63 -29.78 -18.18
N ASN A 96 -8.64 -28.46 -18.34
CA ASN A 96 -7.42 -27.67 -18.51
C ASN A 96 -6.57 -27.62 -17.24
N ALA A 97 -7.21 -27.40 -16.08
CA ALA A 97 -6.52 -27.43 -14.79
C ALA A 97 -5.91 -28.80 -14.52
N GLN A 98 -6.62 -29.90 -14.78
CA GLN A 98 -6.07 -31.25 -14.62
C GLN A 98 -4.92 -31.52 -15.60
N ALA A 99 -5.01 -31.06 -16.85
CA ALA A 99 -3.93 -31.19 -17.83
C ALA A 99 -2.67 -30.42 -17.41
N ALA A 100 -2.83 -29.22 -16.85
CA ALA A 100 -1.72 -28.43 -16.32
C ALA A 100 -1.07 -29.11 -15.11
N ILE A 101 -1.86 -29.65 -14.18
CA ILE A 101 -1.35 -30.44 -13.03
C ILE A 101 -0.55 -31.65 -13.52
N ASN A 102 -1.09 -32.40 -14.48
CA ASN A 102 -0.40 -33.55 -15.08
C ASN A 102 0.90 -33.14 -15.79
N SER A 103 0.98 -31.89 -16.27
CA SER A 103 2.17 -31.32 -16.92
C SER A 103 3.15 -30.69 -15.91
N GLY A 104 2.86 -30.78 -14.60
CA GLY A 104 3.76 -30.37 -13.52
C GLY A 104 3.40 -29.06 -12.82
N SER A 105 2.27 -28.43 -13.17
CA SER A 105 1.77 -27.26 -12.44
C SER A 105 1.34 -27.66 -11.02
N LYS A 106 1.85 -26.95 -10.02
CA LYS A 106 1.56 -27.21 -8.60
C LYS A 106 0.49 -26.28 -8.04
N TYR A 107 0.08 -25.27 -8.81
CA TYR A 107 -0.75 -24.17 -8.34
C TYR A 107 -1.87 -23.87 -9.32
N LEU A 108 -3.00 -23.40 -8.80
CA LEU A 108 -4.11 -22.86 -9.58
C LEU A 108 -4.51 -21.50 -9.01
N LEU A 109 -4.71 -20.50 -9.87
CA LEU A 109 -5.15 -19.15 -9.48
C LEU A 109 -6.68 -19.04 -9.59
N GLY A 110 -7.28 -18.37 -8.61
CA GLY A 110 -8.70 -18.02 -8.59
C GLY A 110 -9.05 -16.81 -9.47
N PHE A 111 -10.25 -16.25 -9.24
CA PHE A 111 -10.83 -15.18 -10.05
C PHE A 111 -9.99 -13.90 -10.04
N ASN A 112 -9.97 -13.19 -11.16
CA ASN A 112 -9.20 -11.96 -11.35
C ASN A 112 -10.03 -10.73 -10.99
N GLU A 113 -9.69 -10.02 -9.93
CA GLU A 113 -10.35 -8.80 -9.47
C GLU A 113 -11.89 -8.92 -9.43
N PRO A 114 -12.45 -9.92 -8.73
CA PRO A 114 -13.90 -10.05 -8.62
C PRO A 114 -14.53 -8.86 -7.86
N ASP A 115 -13.73 -8.12 -7.10
CA ASP A 115 -14.13 -6.96 -6.32
C ASP A 115 -14.43 -5.73 -7.19
N LEU A 116 -13.78 -5.57 -8.36
CA LEU A 116 -13.92 -4.38 -9.18
C LEU A 116 -14.91 -4.56 -10.34
N CYS A 117 -15.91 -3.68 -10.39
CA CYS A 117 -16.98 -3.67 -11.40
C CYS A 117 -16.96 -2.37 -12.21
N LEU A 118 -15.87 -2.13 -12.93
CA LEU A 118 -15.72 -1.00 -13.83
C LEU A 118 -15.58 -1.46 -15.29
N PRO A 119 -16.42 -0.98 -16.22
CA PRO A 119 -16.27 -1.30 -17.64
C PRO A 119 -14.87 -0.94 -18.15
N GLY A 120 -14.22 -1.91 -18.81
CA GLY A 120 -12.88 -1.73 -19.39
C GLY A 120 -11.72 -1.88 -18.41
N ALA A 121 -11.97 -2.20 -17.12
CA ALA A 121 -10.90 -2.40 -16.14
C ALA A 121 -10.13 -3.72 -16.33
N GLY A 122 -10.68 -4.69 -17.06
CA GLY A 122 -10.08 -6.04 -17.16
C GLY A 122 -10.33 -6.90 -15.91
N SER A 123 -11.29 -6.52 -15.08
CA SER A 123 -11.69 -7.20 -13.85
C SER A 123 -12.87 -8.14 -14.09
N SER A 124 -12.97 -9.22 -13.30
CA SER A 124 -14.02 -10.24 -13.47
C SER A 124 -15.38 -9.85 -12.93
N CYS A 125 -15.46 -8.86 -12.04
CA CYS A 125 -16.70 -8.32 -11.47
C CYS A 125 -17.69 -9.42 -11.04
N ILE A 126 -17.41 -10.08 -9.90
CA ILE A 126 -18.22 -11.20 -9.42
C ILE A 126 -18.80 -10.87 -8.05
N GLU A 127 -20.13 -10.88 -7.94
CA GLU A 127 -20.80 -10.72 -6.66
C GLU A 127 -20.42 -11.85 -5.68
N MET A 128 -20.30 -11.51 -4.39
CA MET A 128 -19.83 -12.42 -3.33
C MET A 128 -20.50 -13.81 -3.32
N PRO A 129 -21.85 -13.93 -3.36
CA PRO A 129 -22.50 -15.25 -3.35
C PRO A 129 -22.17 -16.09 -4.60
N SER A 130 -22.03 -15.42 -5.75
CA SER A 130 -21.67 -16.06 -7.02
C SER A 130 -20.23 -16.53 -7.02
N ALA A 131 -19.31 -15.75 -6.43
CA ALA A 131 -17.92 -16.14 -6.27
C ALA A 131 -17.78 -17.37 -5.36
N VAL A 132 -18.46 -17.39 -4.21
CA VAL A 132 -18.45 -18.55 -3.29
C VAL A 132 -19.01 -19.80 -3.96
N LYS A 133 -20.14 -19.68 -4.68
CA LYS A 133 -20.73 -20.80 -5.42
C LYS A 133 -19.78 -21.33 -6.49
N ALA A 134 -19.19 -20.44 -7.28
CA ALA A 134 -18.25 -20.81 -8.34
C ALA A 134 -16.99 -21.46 -7.77
N TRP A 135 -16.44 -20.95 -6.68
CA TRP A 135 -15.27 -21.52 -6.02
C TRP A 135 -15.54 -22.97 -5.58
N LYS A 136 -16.64 -23.20 -4.88
CA LYS A 136 -17.07 -24.54 -4.44
C LYS A 136 -17.26 -25.51 -5.60
N GLN A 137 -17.74 -25.02 -6.73
CA GLN A 137 -18.03 -25.85 -7.89
C GLN A 137 -16.78 -26.16 -8.71
N TYR A 138 -15.87 -25.19 -8.88
CA TYR A 138 -14.81 -25.27 -9.89
C TYR A 138 -13.39 -25.30 -9.32
N MET A 139 -13.15 -24.74 -8.14
CA MET A 139 -11.82 -24.72 -7.50
C MET A 139 -11.64 -25.87 -6.50
N GLU A 140 -12.64 -26.09 -5.62
CA GLU A 140 -12.58 -27.16 -4.60
C GLU A 140 -12.26 -28.58 -5.13
N PRO A 141 -12.71 -29.01 -6.33
CA PRO A 141 -12.35 -30.33 -6.85
C PRO A 141 -10.85 -30.57 -7.06
N PHE A 142 -10.03 -29.52 -6.96
CA PHE A 142 -8.57 -29.55 -7.07
C PHE A 142 -7.85 -29.45 -5.72
N ALA A 143 -8.57 -29.26 -4.62
CA ALA A 143 -7.97 -29.31 -3.28
C ALA A 143 -7.24 -30.65 -3.07
N GLY A 144 -5.99 -30.59 -2.63
CA GLY A 144 -5.12 -31.76 -2.48
C GLY A 144 -4.50 -32.30 -3.78
N LYS A 145 -4.87 -31.76 -4.95
CA LYS A 145 -4.20 -32.04 -6.24
C LYS A 145 -3.26 -30.92 -6.66
N ALA A 146 -3.59 -29.69 -6.29
CA ALA A 146 -2.79 -28.48 -6.45
C ALA A 146 -3.04 -27.54 -5.27
N LEU A 147 -2.13 -26.58 -5.07
CA LEU A 147 -2.34 -25.49 -4.13
C LEU A 147 -3.25 -24.44 -4.77
N LEU A 148 -4.30 -24.05 -4.05
CA LEU A 148 -5.34 -23.14 -4.55
C LEU A 148 -5.11 -21.73 -4.05
N GLY A 149 -4.85 -20.82 -4.99
CA GLY A 149 -4.72 -19.39 -4.71
C GLY A 149 -6.09 -18.72 -4.68
N SER A 150 -6.35 -17.89 -3.67
CA SER A 150 -7.59 -17.12 -3.54
C SER A 150 -7.95 -16.34 -4.82
N PRO A 151 -9.16 -15.80 -4.96
CA PRO A 151 -9.37 -14.73 -5.91
C PRO A 151 -8.35 -13.60 -5.68
N ALA A 152 -7.80 -13.05 -6.76
CA ALA A 152 -6.86 -11.94 -6.71
C ALA A 152 -7.65 -10.63 -6.63
N VAL A 153 -7.48 -9.87 -5.56
CA VAL A 153 -8.23 -8.62 -5.36
C VAL A 153 -7.39 -7.40 -5.68
N THR A 154 -8.04 -6.31 -6.08
CA THR A 154 -7.37 -5.01 -6.27
C THR A 154 -6.75 -4.50 -4.96
N ASN A 155 -5.90 -3.47 -5.03
CA ASN A 155 -5.54 -2.68 -3.84
C ASN A 155 -6.58 -1.57 -3.54
N GLY A 156 -7.80 -1.72 -4.04
CA GLY A 156 -8.92 -0.85 -3.76
C GLY A 156 -9.31 -0.91 -2.28
N GLY A 157 -9.85 0.20 -1.82
CA GLY A 157 -10.41 0.30 -0.48
C GLY A 157 -11.74 -0.43 -0.31
N SER A 158 -12.12 -0.79 0.93
CA SER A 158 -13.47 -1.32 1.25
C SER A 158 -14.59 -0.58 0.50
N PRO A 159 -15.56 -1.31 -0.08
CA PRO A 159 -15.76 -2.75 0.04
C PRO A 159 -14.84 -3.61 -0.85
N LEU A 160 -13.93 -3.00 -1.61
CA LEU A 160 -12.99 -3.67 -2.52
C LEU A 160 -11.78 -4.26 -1.77
N GLY A 161 -10.86 -4.84 -2.53
CA GLY A 161 -9.54 -5.26 -2.08
C GLY A 161 -9.56 -6.25 -0.92
N LEU A 162 -8.73 -6.00 0.09
CA LEU A 162 -8.55 -6.93 1.22
C LEU A 162 -9.85 -7.16 2.00
N THR A 163 -10.77 -6.18 2.03
CA THR A 163 -12.08 -6.37 2.67
C THR A 163 -12.94 -7.36 1.88
N TRP A 164 -12.96 -7.26 0.55
CA TRP A 164 -13.66 -8.24 -0.28
C TRP A 164 -13.08 -9.63 -0.06
N LEU A 165 -11.75 -9.75 -0.05
CA LEU A 165 -11.08 -11.04 0.15
C LEU A 165 -11.38 -11.65 1.53
N GLN A 166 -11.32 -10.84 2.59
CA GLN A 166 -11.67 -11.27 3.94
C GLN A 166 -13.12 -11.77 4.00
N ASN A 167 -14.05 -11.04 3.38
CA ASN A 167 -15.45 -11.44 3.28
C ASN A 167 -15.62 -12.74 2.49
N PHE A 168 -14.90 -12.92 1.38
CA PHE A 168 -14.92 -14.14 0.61
C PHE A 168 -14.46 -15.34 1.45
N MET A 169 -13.33 -15.21 2.13
CA MET A 169 -12.81 -16.27 3.02
C MET A 169 -13.77 -16.59 4.16
N GLY A 170 -14.43 -15.58 4.75
CA GLY A 170 -15.44 -15.79 5.80
C GLY A 170 -16.72 -16.44 5.31
N ASN A 171 -17.19 -16.12 4.08
CA ASN A 171 -18.41 -16.67 3.51
C ASN A 171 -18.20 -18.05 2.84
N CYS A 172 -16.98 -18.35 2.37
CA CYS A 172 -16.65 -19.62 1.72
C CYS A 172 -16.39 -20.73 2.77
N THR A 173 -17.40 -21.05 3.58
CA THR A 173 -17.29 -22.10 4.60
C THR A 173 -16.99 -23.45 3.95
N GLY A 174 -15.93 -24.11 4.43
CA GLY A 174 -15.44 -25.39 3.91
C GLY A 174 -14.60 -25.29 2.63
N CYS A 175 -14.23 -24.09 2.18
CA CYS A 175 -13.35 -23.90 1.04
C CYS A 175 -11.87 -24.03 1.43
N HIS A 176 -11.07 -24.62 0.54
CA HIS A 176 -9.62 -24.72 0.64
C HIS A 176 -8.97 -23.56 -0.10
N ILE A 177 -8.23 -22.72 0.63
CA ILE A 177 -7.42 -21.62 0.07
C ILE A 177 -6.03 -21.79 0.68
N ASP A 178 -5.03 -22.12 -0.12
CA ASP A 178 -3.68 -22.41 0.37
C ASP A 178 -2.81 -21.15 0.49
N PHE A 179 -3.01 -20.20 -0.42
CA PHE A 179 -2.34 -18.90 -0.45
C PHE A 179 -3.31 -17.81 -0.94
N ILE A 180 -2.99 -16.56 -0.64
CA ILE A 180 -3.80 -15.43 -1.08
C ILE A 180 -3.13 -14.67 -2.23
N ASN A 181 -3.95 -14.23 -3.19
CA ASN A 181 -3.52 -13.42 -4.32
C ASN A 181 -3.95 -11.97 -4.12
N ILE A 182 -3.05 -11.03 -4.40
CA ILE A 182 -3.34 -9.59 -4.38
C ILE A 182 -2.72 -8.91 -5.59
N HIS A 183 -3.36 -7.83 -6.03
CA HIS A 183 -2.81 -6.88 -7.00
C HIS A 183 -2.47 -5.56 -6.31
N TRP A 184 -1.44 -4.88 -6.81
CA TRP A 184 -1.09 -3.56 -6.31
C TRP A 184 -0.67 -2.62 -7.43
N TYR A 185 -1.42 -1.52 -7.58
CA TYR A 185 -1.05 -0.41 -8.45
C TYR A 185 -1.19 0.90 -7.72
N SER A 186 -0.17 1.74 -7.81
CA SER A 186 -0.24 3.11 -7.31
C SER A 186 0.77 4.00 -8.00
N ASN A 187 0.67 5.31 -7.82
CA ASN A 187 1.70 6.23 -8.29
C ASN A 187 3.04 6.04 -7.57
N LYS A 188 4.10 6.60 -8.16
CA LYS A 188 5.48 6.58 -7.64
C LYS A 188 5.66 7.09 -6.21
N TRP A 189 4.76 7.93 -5.68
CA TRP A 189 4.90 8.51 -4.34
C TRP A 189 4.44 7.55 -3.24
N ALA A 190 3.48 6.67 -3.55
CA ALA A 190 3.20 5.54 -2.69
C ALA A 190 4.43 4.60 -2.69
N GLY A 191 4.88 4.23 -3.89
CA GLY A 191 6.11 3.47 -4.07
C GLY A 191 6.21 2.21 -3.20
N ALA A 192 7.43 1.85 -2.82
CA ALA A 192 7.70 0.58 -2.16
C ALA A 192 7.13 0.46 -0.74
N ASN A 193 7.01 1.55 0.02
CA ASN A 193 6.50 1.49 1.39
C ASN A 193 5.04 1.06 1.47
N TYR A 194 4.17 1.62 0.62
CA TYR A 194 2.75 1.21 0.58
C TYR A 194 2.57 -0.17 0.01
N PHE A 195 3.37 -0.53 -0.99
CA PHE A 195 3.42 -1.88 -1.50
C PHE A 195 3.67 -2.88 -0.35
N LYS A 196 4.74 -2.65 0.43
CA LYS A 196 5.11 -3.49 1.59
C LYS A 196 3.98 -3.58 2.62
N GLN A 197 3.34 -2.45 2.95
CA GLN A 197 2.20 -2.41 3.88
C GLN A 197 1.01 -3.20 3.38
N GLN A 198 0.66 -3.10 2.09
CA GLN A 198 -0.45 -3.87 1.51
C GLN A 198 -0.16 -5.37 1.58
N VAL A 199 1.06 -5.79 1.25
CA VAL A 199 1.47 -7.21 1.31
C VAL A 199 1.43 -7.73 2.75
N GLN A 200 1.91 -6.95 3.72
CA GLN A 200 1.86 -7.30 5.15
C GLN A 200 0.41 -7.36 5.68
N ALA A 201 -0.44 -6.40 5.31
CA ALA A 201 -1.85 -6.42 5.65
C ALA A 201 -2.54 -7.64 5.06
N ALA A 202 -2.16 -8.03 3.84
CA ALA A 202 -2.68 -9.22 3.19
C ALA A 202 -2.32 -10.49 3.96
N HIS A 203 -1.05 -10.64 4.33
CA HIS A 203 -0.59 -11.76 5.15
C HIS A 203 -1.33 -11.82 6.50
N ALA A 204 -1.47 -10.68 7.18
CA ALA A 204 -2.14 -10.61 8.48
C ALA A 204 -3.63 -10.96 8.41
N MET A 205 -4.39 -10.38 7.47
CA MET A 205 -5.84 -10.60 7.37
C MET A 205 -6.19 -12.06 7.07
N SER A 206 -5.31 -12.78 6.38
CA SER A 206 -5.55 -14.15 5.93
C SER A 206 -5.26 -15.21 7.00
N GLY A 207 -4.86 -14.78 8.20
CA GLY A 207 -4.42 -15.66 9.28
C GLY A 207 -2.99 -16.18 9.07
N GLY A 208 -2.13 -15.39 8.42
CA GLY A 208 -0.74 -15.74 8.19
C GLY A 208 -0.51 -16.63 6.97
N ARG A 209 -1.41 -16.61 5.97
CA ARG A 209 -1.22 -17.41 4.75
C ARG A 209 -0.12 -16.83 3.87
N PRO A 210 0.54 -17.66 3.06
CA PRO A 210 1.43 -17.16 2.01
C PRO A 210 0.74 -16.18 1.07
N VAL A 211 1.47 -15.16 0.64
CA VAL A 211 1.01 -14.11 -0.26
C VAL A 211 1.66 -14.26 -1.62
N TRP A 212 0.84 -14.17 -2.65
CA TRP A 212 1.24 -14.05 -4.04
C TRP A 212 0.82 -12.68 -4.56
N ILE A 213 1.78 -11.96 -5.12
CA ILE A 213 1.55 -10.65 -5.74
C ILE A 213 1.48 -10.90 -7.25
N THR A 214 0.31 -11.31 -7.73
CA THR A 214 0.12 -11.73 -9.13
C THR A 214 0.15 -10.57 -10.12
N GLU A 215 -0.04 -9.35 -9.63
CA GLU A 215 0.20 -8.12 -10.38
C GLU A 215 0.75 -7.03 -9.46
N PHE A 216 1.81 -6.35 -9.90
CA PHE A 216 2.20 -5.09 -9.30
C PHE A 216 2.88 -4.15 -10.30
N GLY A 217 2.71 -2.85 -10.08
CA GLY A 217 3.41 -1.84 -10.86
C GLY A 217 3.09 -0.42 -10.43
N LEU A 218 3.83 0.54 -10.98
CA LEU A 218 3.49 1.96 -10.85
C LEU A 218 2.43 2.34 -11.89
N ASP A 219 1.35 2.96 -11.44
CA ASP A 219 0.33 3.51 -12.33
C ASP A 219 0.77 4.86 -12.93
N ASN A 220 0.09 5.27 -14.01
CA ASN A 220 0.37 6.51 -14.71
C ASN A 220 -0.40 7.72 -14.16
N SER A 221 -1.02 7.63 -12.98
CA SER A 221 -1.71 8.77 -12.37
C SER A 221 -0.74 9.89 -11.99
N THR A 222 0.55 9.57 -11.85
CA THR A 222 1.64 10.54 -11.85
C THR A 222 2.77 10.06 -12.77
N PRO A 223 3.26 10.89 -13.71
CA PRO A 223 4.40 10.52 -14.54
C PRO A 223 5.63 10.15 -13.72
N TYR A 224 6.29 9.07 -14.10
CA TYR A 224 7.56 8.61 -13.53
C TYR A 224 8.59 8.40 -14.63
N THR A 225 9.86 8.54 -14.26
CA THR A 225 10.99 8.25 -15.15
C THR A 225 11.33 6.75 -15.13
N ALA A 226 12.05 6.27 -16.14
CA ALA A 226 12.55 4.89 -16.16
C ALA A 226 13.40 4.56 -14.91
N ALA A 227 14.22 5.51 -14.44
CA ALA A 227 15.02 5.34 -13.24
C ALA A 227 14.15 5.20 -11.97
N GLU A 228 13.08 6.00 -11.83
CA GLU A 228 12.15 5.89 -10.70
C GLU A 228 11.41 4.54 -10.69
N LEU A 229 11.01 4.04 -11.86
CA LEU A 229 10.41 2.72 -11.98
C LEU A 229 11.41 1.61 -11.63
N GLN A 230 12.64 1.71 -12.14
CA GLN A 230 13.69 0.75 -11.84
C GLN A 230 13.99 0.70 -10.34
N SER A 231 14.19 1.85 -9.69
CA SER A 231 14.43 1.91 -8.24
C SER A 231 13.27 1.33 -7.42
N PHE A 232 12.02 1.57 -7.85
CA PHE A 232 10.86 0.93 -7.22
C PHE A 232 10.94 -0.60 -7.34
N LEU A 233 11.21 -1.13 -8.54
CA LEU A 233 11.31 -2.57 -8.77
C LEU A 233 12.43 -3.22 -7.99
N GLU A 234 13.63 -2.63 -8.01
CA GLU A 234 14.78 -3.12 -7.24
C GLU A 234 14.42 -3.26 -5.76
N GLU A 235 13.84 -2.20 -5.16
CA GLU A 235 13.49 -2.18 -3.74
C GLU A 235 12.41 -3.21 -3.37
N VAL A 236 11.34 -3.35 -4.17
CA VAL A 236 10.26 -4.27 -3.82
C VAL A 236 10.60 -5.73 -4.14
N MET A 237 11.39 -5.99 -5.19
CA MET A 237 11.82 -7.34 -5.53
C MET A 237 12.77 -7.90 -4.46
N GLU A 238 13.79 -7.13 -4.07
CA GLU A 238 14.72 -7.54 -3.00
C GLU A 238 13.96 -7.80 -1.71
N TRP A 239 13.07 -6.89 -1.30
CA TRP A 239 12.26 -7.06 -0.11
C TRP A 239 11.36 -8.31 -0.19
N MET A 240 10.67 -8.54 -1.31
CA MET A 240 9.83 -9.73 -1.50
C MET A 240 10.63 -11.02 -1.48
N ASP A 241 11.86 -11.01 -2.00
CA ASP A 241 12.77 -12.16 -1.96
C ASP A 241 13.15 -12.51 -0.51
N GLU A 242 13.30 -11.50 0.36
CA GLU A 242 13.58 -11.68 1.80
C GLU A 242 12.38 -12.17 2.64
N GLN A 243 11.14 -11.89 2.25
CA GLN A 243 9.97 -12.26 3.06
C GLN A 243 9.63 -13.74 2.92
N ASP A 244 9.63 -14.51 4.01
CA ASP A 244 9.27 -15.94 4.02
C ASP A 244 7.81 -16.20 3.62
N TYR A 245 6.91 -15.28 3.97
CA TYR A 245 5.49 -15.36 3.61
C TYR A 245 5.16 -14.86 2.19
N VAL A 246 6.10 -14.24 1.47
CA VAL A 246 5.92 -13.96 0.04
C VAL A 246 6.44 -15.15 -0.73
N HIS A 247 5.54 -15.88 -1.39
CA HIS A 247 5.91 -17.09 -2.12
C HIS A 247 6.17 -16.80 -3.60
N ARG A 248 5.42 -15.87 -4.22
CA ARG A 248 5.57 -15.52 -5.64
C ARG A 248 5.13 -14.08 -5.95
N TYR A 249 5.72 -13.50 -6.98
CA TYR A 249 5.31 -12.20 -7.52
C TYR A 249 5.52 -12.09 -9.03
N ALA A 250 4.69 -11.31 -9.71
CA ALA A 250 4.79 -11.04 -11.14
C ALA A 250 4.54 -9.55 -11.43
N TYR A 251 5.52 -8.88 -12.05
CA TYR A 251 5.36 -7.49 -12.48
C TYR A 251 4.33 -7.43 -13.60
N PHE A 252 3.56 -6.34 -13.65
CA PHE A 252 2.64 -6.06 -14.74
C PHE A 252 3.29 -5.11 -15.76
N MET A 253 3.72 -5.57 -16.94
CA MET A 253 3.64 -6.95 -17.45
C MET A 253 4.70 -7.26 -18.51
N ASP A 254 4.78 -8.53 -18.93
CA ASP A 254 5.61 -9.00 -20.04
C ASP A 254 5.00 -8.61 -21.40
N THR A 255 5.30 -7.39 -21.83
CA THR A 255 4.82 -6.79 -23.08
C THR A 255 5.82 -5.78 -23.64
N THR A 256 5.65 -5.42 -24.92
CA THR A 256 6.48 -4.41 -25.60
C THR A 256 6.32 -3.05 -24.94
N GLY A 257 7.44 -2.38 -24.66
CA GLY A 257 7.44 -1.09 -23.94
C GLY A 257 7.43 -1.23 -22.42
N ALA A 258 7.38 -2.46 -21.90
CA ALA A 258 7.59 -2.80 -20.50
C ALA A 258 8.80 -3.73 -20.39
N LEU A 259 8.61 -5.02 -20.08
CA LEU A 259 9.72 -5.99 -19.97
C LEU A 259 10.31 -6.39 -21.32
N MET A 260 9.56 -6.22 -22.41
CA MET A 260 10.04 -6.47 -23.77
C MET A 260 10.43 -5.18 -24.48
N ASN A 261 11.46 -5.26 -25.32
CA ASN A 261 11.82 -4.17 -26.20
C ASN A 261 10.67 -3.84 -27.19
N SER A 262 10.74 -2.67 -27.84
CA SER A 262 9.67 -2.21 -28.75
C SER A 262 9.45 -3.13 -29.95
N GLY A 263 10.43 -3.95 -30.33
CA GLY A 263 10.33 -4.94 -31.41
C GLY A 263 9.75 -6.29 -30.99
N GLY A 264 9.59 -6.54 -29.68
CA GLY A 264 9.14 -7.84 -29.15
C GLY A 264 10.11 -9.00 -29.43
N THR A 265 11.39 -8.70 -29.71
CA THR A 265 12.42 -9.70 -30.07
C THR A 265 13.37 -10.04 -28.93
N GLY A 266 13.29 -9.32 -27.81
CA GLY A 266 14.12 -9.52 -26.63
C GLY A 266 13.71 -8.62 -25.48
N MET A 267 14.36 -8.80 -24.33
CA MET A 267 14.11 -7.98 -23.14
C MET A 267 14.47 -6.51 -23.38
N SER A 268 13.73 -5.60 -22.74
CA SER A 268 14.12 -4.19 -22.59
C SER A 268 15.18 -4.03 -21.48
N ASP A 269 15.66 -2.81 -21.25
CA ASP A 269 16.53 -2.51 -20.10
C ASP A 269 15.85 -2.87 -18.77
N LEU A 270 14.56 -2.51 -18.64
CA LEU A 270 13.75 -2.90 -17.48
C LEU A 270 13.58 -4.43 -17.38
N GLY A 271 13.38 -5.10 -18.53
CA GLY A 271 13.31 -6.55 -18.61
C GLY A 271 14.59 -7.23 -18.13
N ASN A 272 15.76 -6.69 -18.48
CA ASN A 272 17.04 -7.20 -18.00
C ASN A 272 17.16 -7.05 -16.47
N VAL A 273 16.80 -5.89 -15.91
CA VAL A 273 16.76 -5.69 -14.44
C VAL A 273 15.80 -6.68 -13.79
N TYR A 274 14.58 -6.80 -14.31
CA TYR A 274 13.59 -7.74 -13.80
C TYR A 274 14.06 -9.19 -13.90
N ASN A 275 14.85 -9.54 -14.91
CA ASN A 275 15.30 -10.91 -15.09
C ASN A 275 16.32 -11.35 -14.04
N SER A 276 17.30 -10.51 -13.70
CA SER A 276 18.51 -10.95 -12.98
C SER A 276 18.85 -10.19 -11.69
N TYR A 277 18.15 -9.10 -11.35
CA TYR A 277 18.39 -8.36 -10.11
C TYR A 277 17.80 -9.08 -8.86
N PRO A 278 18.39 -8.96 -7.65
CA PRO A 278 19.77 -8.55 -7.43
C PRO A 278 20.70 -9.59 -8.06
N GLU A 279 21.84 -9.16 -8.59
CA GLU A 279 22.80 -10.13 -9.11
C GLU A 279 23.23 -11.05 -7.98
N VAL A 280 22.74 -12.29 -8.00
CA VAL A 280 23.18 -13.31 -7.06
C VAL A 280 24.62 -13.63 -7.43
N SER A 281 25.57 -12.93 -6.80
CA SER A 281 26.98 -13.32 -6.88
C SER A 281 27.05 -14.80 -6.51
N SER A 282 27.75 -15.60 -7.32
CA SER A 282 27.91 -17.03 -7.09
C SER A 282 28.65 -17.28 -5.78
N ALA A 283 27.93 -17.22 -4.66
CA ALA A 283 28.42 -17.62 -3.37
C ALA A 283 28.63 -19.14 -3.42
N SER A 284 29.90 -19.53 -3.61
CA SER A 284 30.56 -20.68 -3.00
C SER A 284 29.59 -21.67 -2.35
N SER A 285 29.34 -22.77 -3.05
CA SER A 285 28.71 -23.99 -2.54
C SER A 285 29.23 -24.37 -1.15
N SER A 286 28.43 -24.14 -0.11
CA SER A 286 28.46 -24.93 1.13
C SER A 286 27.19 -24.68 1.96
N ALA A 287 26.06 -25.19 1.50
CA ALA A 287 24.93 -25.44 2.39
C ALA A 287 25.11 -26.83 3.05
N PRO A 288 24.95 -26.98 4.37
CA PRO A 288 24.85 -28.30 4.97
C PRO A 288 23.46 -28.86 4.65
N ALA A 289 23.42 -30.06 4.08
CA ALA A 289 22.18 -30.80 3.85
C ALA A 289 21.48 -31.06 5.19
N SER A 290 20.27 -30.52 5.37
CA SER A 290 19.31 -31.03 6.35
C SER A 290 18.14 -31.66 5.59
N SER A 291 18.19 -32.98 5.53
CA SER A 291 17.14 -33.85 5.02
C SER A 291 15.90 -33.75 5.89
N VAL A 292 14.82 -33.15 5.38
CA VAL A 292 13.49 -33.33 5.95
C VAL A 292 12.88 -34.57 5.32
N THR A 293 13.00 -35.70 6.00
CA THR A 293 12.27 -36.92 5.66
C THR A 293 10.82 -36.72 6.08
N ALA A 294 9.91 -36.60 5.11
CA ALA A 294 8.48 -36.68 5.37
C ALA A 294 8.12 -38.11 5.82
N VAL A 295 7.83 -38.31 7.10
CA VAL A 295 7.28 -39.55 7.60
C VAL A 295 5.77 -39.50 7.44
N LEU A 296 5.27 -40.25 6.45
CA LEU A 296 3.90 -40.71 6.39
C LEU A 296 3.69 -41.74 7.51
N SER A 297 2.84 -41.43 8.48
CA SER A 297 2.29 -42.43 9.40
C SER A 297 0.78 -42.33 9.43
N ALA A 298 0.15 -43.30 8.78
CA ALA A 298 -1.25 -43.64 8.94
C ALA A 298 -1.48 -44.22 10.34
N SER A 299 -2.63 -43.91 10.95
CA SER A 299 -3.23 -44.75 11.98
C SER A 299 -4.72 -44.48 12.09
N SER A 300 -5.50 -45.52 11.78
CA SER A 300 -6.89 -45.69 12.15
C SER A 300 -6.94 -46.36 13.54
N THR A 301 -7.91 -45.97 14.38
CA THR A 301 -8.93 -46.83 15.03
C THR A 301 -9.60 -46.11 16.21
N ALA A 302 -10.76 -46.63 16.62
CA ALA A 302 -11.91 -45.93 17.19
C ALA A 302 -12.03 -45.91 18.73
N SER A 303 -12.92 -45.01 19.18
CA SER A 303 -13.84 -45.09 20.34
C SER A 303 -13.30 -45.06 21.78
N THR A 304 -13.80 -44.09 22.58
CA THR A 304 -14.77 -44.28 23.69
C THR A 304 -15.12 -42.94 24.38
N ALA A 305 -16.25 -42.94 25.09
CA ALA A 305 -17.07 -41.79 25.48
C ALA A 305 -16.71 -41.08 26.82
N VAL A 306 -16.95 -39.74 26.88
CA VAL A 306 -17.77 -38.90 27.82
C VAL A 306 -17.67 -39.23 29.35
N PRO A 307 -17.55 -38.26 30.32
CA PRO A 307 -18.51 -37.14 30.46
C PRO A 307 -18.09 -35.76 30.99
N SER A 308 -18.85 -34.76 30.49
CA SER A 308 -19.53 -33.62 31.13
C SER A 308 -18.85 -32.75 32.20
N ALA A 309 -18.81 -31.44 31.93
CA ALA A 309 -19.15 -30.41 32.91
C ALA A 309 -19.92 -29.27 32.23
N VAL A 310 -21.03 -28.90 32.88
CA VAL A 310 -22.08 -27.97 32.49
C VAL A 310 -21.70 -26.56 32.91
N PHE A 311 -21.97 -25.53 32.11
CA PHE A 311 -22.47 -24.24 32.62
C PHE A 311 -23.39 -23.57 31.61
N SER A 312 -24.49 -23.04 32.16
CA SER A 312 -25.69 -22.56 31.50
C SER A 312 -25.66 -21.03 31.37
N SER A 313 -26.29 -20.47 30.32
CA SER A 313 -27.19 -19.33 30.47
C SER A 313 -27.99 -19.04 29.19
N SER A 314 -29.28 -19.41 29.25
CA SER A 314 -30.50 -18.69 28.84
C SER A 314 -30.55 -17.79 27.59
N GLU A 315 -31.60 -18.09 26.81
CA GLU A 315 -32.22 -17.41 25.67
C GLU A 315 -32.57 -15.93 25.87
N SER A 316 -32.67 -15.20 24.77
CA SER A 316 -33.91 -14.47 24.40
C SER A 316 -33.92 -14.13 22.91
N ALA A 317 -34.92 -14.65 22.21
CA ALA A 317 -35.27 -14.30 20.83
C ALA A 317 -36.17 -13.05 20.82
N ILE A 318 -35.95 -12.11 19.89
CA ILE A 318 -37.00 -11.15 19.51
C ILE A 318 -36.89 -10.79 18.01
N PHE A 319 -37.96 -11.15 17.29
CA PHE A 319 -38.53 -10.62 16.05
C PHE A 319 -37.65 -9.94 14.98
N ALA A 320 -37.60 -10.60 13.83
CA ALA A 320 -37.32 -10.02 12.53
C ALA A 320 -38.55 -9.27 11.98
N THR A 321 -38.34 -8.05 11.47
CA THR A 321 -39.29 -7.37 10.59
C THR A 321 -38.58 -6.96 9.32
N THR A 322 -39.00 -7.56 8.22
CA THR A 322 -38.63 -7.27 6.84
C THR A 322 -39.12 -5.87 6.42
N SER A 323 -38.32 -5.11 5.69
CA SER A 323 -38.82 -4.03 4.83
C SER A 323 -38.01 -3.94 3.54
N THR A 324 -38.72 -4.24 2.47
CA THR A 324 -38.34 -4.14 1.06
C THR A 324 -38.18 -2.67 0.63
N TYR A 325 -37.05 -2.31 0.02
CA TYR A 325 -36.90 -1.05 -0.70
C TYR A 325 -37.17 -1.25 -2.19
N THR A 326 -38.30 -0.73 -2.63
CA THR A 326 -38.67 -0.55 -4.04
C THR A 326 -37.98 0.67 -4.63
N SER A 327 -37.41 0.49 -5.81
CA SER A 327 -36.83 1.50 -6.68
C SER A 327 -37.86 2.51 -7.19
N SER A 328 -37.49 3.79 -7.29
CA SER A 328 -38.04 4.69 -8.31
C SER A 328 -37.05 5.79 -8.69
N SER A 329 -36.75 5.78 -9.99
CA SER A 329 -35.93 6.68 -10.79
C SER A 329 -36.41 8.13 -10.78
N ARG A 330 -35.46 9.08 -10.78
CA ARG A 330 -35.71 10.51 -10.99
C ARG A 330 -35.35 10.91 -12.42
N THR A 331 -36.35 11.36 -13.17
CA THR A 331 -36.23 11.96 -14.50
C THR A 331 -35.78 13.41 -14.42
N THR A 332 -34.99 13.80 -15.40
CA THR A 332 -34.44 15.13 -15.71
C THR A 332 -35.50 16.20 -15.97
N SER A 333 -35.21 17.47 -15.62
CA SER A 333 -35.53 18.64 -16.45
C SER A 333 -34.77 19.89 -16.00
N ALA A 334 -34.16 20.55 -16.98
CA ALA A 334 -33.46 21.83 -16.88
C ALA A 334 -34.45 23.01 -16.86
N SER A 335 -34.00 24.18 -16.36
CA SER A 335 -34.38 25.50 -16.89
C SER A 335 -33.48 26.61 -16.34
N THR A 336 -33.21 27.56 -17.23
CA THR A 336 -32.25 28.67 -17.22
C THR A 336 -32.80 29.99 -16.66
N SER A 337 -31.89 30.97 -16.50
CA SER A 337 -32.08 32.45 -16.51
C SER A 337 -32.80 33.07 -15.29
N SER A 338 -32.48 34.25 -14.76
CA SER A 338 -31.87 35.48 -15.30
C SER A 338 -31.48 36.46 -14.18
N LEU A 339 -30.53 37.36 -14.47
CA LEU A 339 -30.11 38.52 -13.69
C LEU A 339 -31.10 39.70 -13.76
N THR A 340 -31.20 40.47 -12.67
CA THR A 340 -31.45 41.94 -12.50
C THR A 340 -31.85 42.17 -11.03
N SER A 341 -31.64 43.28 -10.31
CA SER A 341 -30.70 44.41 -10.24
C SER A 341 -31.24 45.33 -9.13
N SER A 342 -30.36 46.13 -8.50
CA SER A 342 -30.63 47.35 -7.69
C SER A 342 -31.05 47.15 -6.23
N SER A 343 -30.23 47.56 -5.24
CA SER A 343 -30.07 48.92 -4.63
C SER A 343 -30.91 49.00 -3.34
N SER A 344 -30.57 49.67 -2.24
CA SER A 344 -29.45 50.52 -1.78
C SER A 344 -29.73 50.87 -0.30
N LYS A 345 -28.76 51.53 0.35
CA LYS A 345 -28.78 52.29 1.63
C LYS A 345 -28.13 51.58 2.83
N SER A 346 -27.35 52.22 3.69
CA SER A 346 -26.39 53.35 3.68
C SER A 346 -26.08 53.66 5.15
N SER A 347 -24.96 54.35 5.38
CA SER A 347 -24.58 55.12 6.58
C SER A 347 -23.76 54.34 7.62
N ALA A 348 -22.67 54.84 8.21
CA ALA A 348 -21.82 56.03 8.03
C ALA A 348 -20.59 55.79 8.97
N VAL A 349 -19.33 55.85 8.51
CA VAL A 349 -18.37 56.99 8.48
C VAL A 349 -17.67 57.35 9.82
N SER A 350 -16.35 57.56 9.68
CA SER A 350 -15.35 58.27 10.52
C SER A 350 -14.62 57.48 11.61
N SER A 351 -13.31 57.64 11.85
CA SER A 351 -12.26 58.46 11.22
C SER A 351 -10.86 58.07 11.77
N ILE A 352 -9.84 58.52 11.06
CA ILE A 352 -8.38 58.38 11.13
C ILE A 352 -7.75 58.98 12.42
N LEU A 353 -6.64 58.41 12.94
CA LEU A 353 -5.34 59.09 13.24
C LEU A 353 -4.38 58.32 14.20
N SER A 354 -3.22 57.94 13.62
CA SER A 354 -1.83 58.12 14.07
C SER A 354 -1.30 57.72 15.48
N SER A 355 -0.27 56.87 15.42
CA SER A 355 1.07 56.98 16.01
C SER A 355 1.36 56.71 17.50
N SER A 356 2.43 55.92 17.66
CA SER A 356 3.55 56.03 18.61
C SER A 356 3.62 55.06 19.80
N SER A 357 4.84 54.54 19.93
CA SER A 357 5.41 53.61 20.89
C SER A 357 5.45 54.14 22.32
N SER A 358 5.32 53.25 23.30
CA SER A 358 6.36 53.07 24.33
C SER A 358 6.11 51.85 25.22
N THR A 359 7.24 51.27 25.61
CA THR A 359 7.52 50.10 26.41
C THR A 359 7.02 50.17 27.85
N LYS A 360 6.55 49.03 28.39
CA LYS A 360 6.67 48.72 29.82
C LYS A 360 6.95 47.23 30.03
N SER A 361 8.20 46.93 30.33
CA SER A 361 8.72 45.68 30.88
C SER A 361 8.45 45.61 32.39
N VAL A 362 8.05 44.44 32.88
CA VAL A 362 7.84 44.09 34.31
C VAL A 362 8.37 42.65 34.52
N PRO A 363 8.97 42.32 35.68
CA PRO A 363 10.27 41.66 35.73
C PRO A 363 10.24 40.12 35.85
N VAL A 364 11.40 39.56 35.51
CA VAL A 364 11.86 38.19 35.75
C VAL A 364 11.74 37.86 37.24
N ALA A 365 10.83 36.93 37.56
CA ALA A 365 10.86 36.19 38.81
C ALA A 365 11.56 34.86 38.55
N THR A 366 12.75 34.72 39.13
CA THR A 366 13.48 33.46 39.24
C THR A 366 12.64 32.47 40.04
N GLN A 367 11.95 31.55 39.37
CA GLN A 367 11.42 30.35 40.01
C GLN A 367 12.42 29.21 39.84
N THR A 368 12.95 28.84 40.98
CA THR A 368 13.59 27.56 41.30
C THR A 368 12.90 26.38 40.66
N ALA A 369 13.71 25.49 40.08
CA ALA A 369 13.32 24.22 39.50
C ALA A 369 12.40 23.40 40.41
N SER A 370 11.20 23.11 39.89
CA SER A 370 10.38 21.94 40.25
C SER A 370 9.68 21.53 38.97
N GLU A 371 10.45 20.90 38.08
CA GLU A 371 10.07 20.46 36.74
C GLU A 371 8.89 19.47 36.82
N ALA A 372 7.76 19.83 36.21
CA ALA A 372 6.58 18.99 36.12
C ALA A 372 6.90 17.81 35.18
N ALA A 373 7.18 16.63 35.74
CA ALA A 373 7.56 15.44 34.99
C ALA A 373 6.35 14.75 34.32
N GLY A 374 5.65 15.43 33.40
CA GLY A 374 4.45 14.91 32.75
C GLY A 374 4.20 15.46 31.34
N ILE A 375 3.25 14.83 30.66
CA ILE A 375 2.77 15.24 29.33
C ILE A 375 2.06 16.60 29.42
N THR A 376 2.38 17.50 28.49
CA THR A 376 1.68 18.77 28.30
C THR A 376 1.02 18.82 26.93
N ILE A 377 -0.31 18.97 26.86
CA ILE A 377 -1.02 19.16 25.60
C ILE A 377 -0.76 20.57 25.07
N LEU A 378 -0.29 20.65 23.82
CA LEU A 378 0.03 21.90 23.14
C LEU A 378 -1.11 22.38 22.23
N SER A 379 -1.79 21.44 21.58
CA SER A 379 -2.94 21.70 20.69
C SER A 379 -3.73 20.42 20.48
N ALA A 380 -5.06 20.50 20.43
CA ALA A 380 -5.91 19.35 20.16
C ALA A 380 -7.12 19.71 19.29
N TYR A 381 -7.48 18.80 18.39
CA TYR A 381 -8.62 18.90 17.50
C TYR A 381 -9.46 17.64 17.56
N PHE A 382 -10.79 17.81 17.60
CA PHE A 382 -11.74 16.73 17.34
C PHE A 382 -12.50 17.07 16.08
N ALA A 383 -12.32 16.27 15.03
CA ALA A 383 -12.58 16.69 13.65
C ALA A 383 -11.79 17.98 13.33
N ASP A 384 -12.44 19.02 12.82
CA ASP A 384 -11.86 20.35 12.57
C ASP A 384 -12.07 21.36 13.71
N LYS A 385 -12.64 20.93 14.84
CA LYS A 385 -12.91 21.81 15.99
C LYS A 385 -11.75 21.81 16.98
N ASP A 386 -11.25 23.01 17.31
CA ASP A 386 -10.26 23.19 18.37
C ASP A 386 -10.88 22.83 19.72
N VAL A 387 -10.29 21.84 20.38
CA VAL A 387 -10.70 21.34 21.69
C VAL A 387 -9.55 21.39 22.70
N THR A 388 -8.50 22.17 22.42
CA THR A 388 -7.26 22.21 23.21
C THR A 388 -7.52 22.37 24.71
N THR A 389 -8.28 23.39 25.10
CA THR A 389 -8.59 23.65 26.53
C THR A 389 -9.36 22.50 27.18
N ALA A 390 -10.37 21.96 26.49
CA ALA A 390 -11.18 20.86 27.00
C ALA A 390 -10.38 19.57 27.11
N ALA A 391 -9.55 19.27 26.11
CA ALA A 391 -8.66 18.11 26.08
C ALA A 391 -7.62 18.18 27.20
N THR A 392 -7.02 19.35 27.46
CA THR A 392 -6.07 19.55 28.57
C THR A 392 -6.72 19.26 29.92
N ALA A 393 -7.96 19.70 30.13
CA ALA A 393 -8.68 19.44 31.37
C ALA A 393 -9.12 17.97 31.50
N ALA A 394 -9.49 17.31 30.40
CA ALA A 394 -10.10 15.98 30.42
C ALA A 394 -9.09 14.82 30.39
N PHE A 395 -7.99 14.97 29.64
CA PHE A 395 -7.15 13.83 29.26
C PHE A 395 -5.82 13.76 30.01
N VAL A 396 -5.34 14.85 30.61
CA VAL A 396 -4.09 14.82 31.39
C VAL A 396 -4.38 14.36 32.81
N GLN A 397 -3.97 13.14 33.15
CA GLN A 397 -4.21 12.53 34.45
C GLN A 397 -2.90 11.99 35.02
N ASN A 398 -2.50 12.48 36.21
CA ASN A 398 -1.25 12.10 36.87
C ASN A 398 -0.02 12.20 35.95
N GLY A 399 0.03 13.23 35.11
CA GLY A 399 1.12 13.45 34.14
C GLY A 399 1.07 12.58 32.88
N ASN A 400 0.08 11.69 32.73
CA ASN A 400 -0.11 10.84 31.56
C ASN A 400 -1.27 11.35 30.68
N LEU A 401 -1.32 10.92 29.43
CA LEU A 401 -2.47 11.14 28.56
C LEU A 401 -3.39 9.93 28.64
N VAL A 402 -4.58 10.09 29.21
CA VAL A 402 -5.60 9.03 29.37
C VAL A 402 -6.83 9.42 28.57
N ILE A 403 -7.13 8.69 27.51
CA ILE A 403 -8.18 9.00 26.54
C ILE A 403 -9.09 7.81 26.37
N ASN A 404 -10.39 8.02 26.52
CA ASN A 404 -11.42 7.06 26.13
C ASN A 404 -12.14 7.60 24.88
N THR A 405 -11.91 6.98 23.72
CA THR A 405 -12.48 7.47 22.46
C THR A 405 -13.97 7.17 22.31
N TYR A 406 -14.57 6.35 23.19
CA TYR A 406 -16.02 6.11 23.24
C TYR A 406 -16.80 7.28 23.89
N THR A 407 -16.12 8.15 24.65
CA THR A 407 -16.76 9.19 25.47
C THR A 407 -16.32 10.60 25.10
N LEU A 408 -15.78 10.81 23.89
CA LEU A 408 -15.17 12.09 23.49
C LEU A 408 -16.14 13.27 23.56
N THR A 409 -17.37 13.11 23.08
CA THR A 409 -18.38 14.18 23.09
C THR A 409 -18.64 14.70 24.51
N SER A 410 -18.79 13.80 25.48
CA SER A 410 -18.98 14.15 26.88
C SER A 410 -17.70 14.68 27.53
N ALA A 411 -16.56 14.04 27.28
CA ALA A 411 -15.28 14.42 27.89
C ALA A 411 -14.83 15.82 27.43
N LEU A 412 -15.11 16.17 26.17
CA LEU A 412 -14.76 17.45 25.57
C LEU A 412 -15.87 18.51 25.72
N SER A 413 -16.95 18.21 26.47
CA SER A 413 -18.09 19.12 26.69
C SER A 413 -18.67 19.71 25.38
N LEU A 414 -18.76 18.90 24.33
CA LEU A 414 -19.21 19.36 23.03
C LEU A 414 -20.75 19.47 23.02
N GLN A 415 -21.25 20.69 22.78
CA GLN A 415 -22.69 20.95 22.67
C GLN A 415 -23.33 20.34 21.41
N GLN A 416 -22.53 20.08 20.38
CA GLN A 416 -22.98 19.51 19.10
C GLN A 416 -21.84 18.66 18.51
N ASP A 417 -22.20 17.53 17.88
CA ASP A 417 -21.27 16.74 17.07
C ASP A 417 -20.76 17.60 15.91
N PRO A 418 -19.43 17.82 15.79
CA PRO A 418 -18.88 18.66 14.75
C PRO A 418 -19.19 18.12 13.35
N TRP A 419 -19.11 16.80 13.12
CA TRP A 419 -19.42 16.16 11.83
C TRP A 419 -20.38 14.98 12.04
N TRP A 420 -21.67 15.26 11.93
CA TRP A 420 -22.74 14.28 12.14
C TRP A 420 -22.65 13.10 11.16
N GLY A 421 -22.82 11.89 11.69
CA GLY A 421 -22.97 10.67 10.90
C GLY A 421 -21.69 10.15 10.24
N VAL A 422 -20.53 10.74 10.57
CA VAL A 422 -19.22 10.30 10.09
C VAL A 422 -18.27 10.08 11.25
N VAL A 423 -17.35 9.14 11.07
CA VAL A 423 -16.29 8.85 12.06
C VAL A 423 -15.31 10.01 12.07
N LYS A 424 -15.11 10.60 13.24
CA LYS A 424 -14.17 11.71 13.46
C LYS A 424 -12.87 11.21 14.06
N THR A 425 -11.81 12.00 13.94
CA THR A 425 -10.55 11.75 14.66
C THR A 425 -10.34 12.77 15.77
N LEU A 426 -9.82 12.29 16.90
CA LEU A 426 -9.20 13.13 17.91
C LEU A 426 -7.70 13.16 17.60
N SER A 427 -7.14 14.35 17.40
CA SER A 427 -5.72 14.55 17.18
C SER A 427 -5.16 15.51 18.23
N VAL A 428 -4.13 15.08 18.97
CA VAL A 428 -3.52 15.79 20.10
C VAL A 428 -2.02 15.92 19.85
N LEU A 429 -1.54 17.14 19.69
CA LEU A 429 -0.12 17.49 19.77
C LEU A 429 0.24 17.74 21.24
N TYR A 430 1.24 17.04 21.74
CA TYR A 430 1.71 17.18 23.12
C TYR A 430 3.23 17.14 23.22
N SER A 431 3.77 17.65 24.32
CA SER A 431 5.19 17.53 24.66
C SER A 431 5.40 16.63 25.88
N ASP A 432 6.53 15.92 25.89
CA ASP A 432 7.02 15.23 27.08
C ASP A 432 7.84 16.16 27.99
N ALA A 433 8.33 15.62 29.11
CA ALA A 433 9.14 16.38 30.07
C ALA A 433 10.49 16.87 29.49
N ALA A 434 10.99 16.22 28.43
CA ALA A 434 12.20 16.63 27.72
C ALA A 434 11.90 17.66 26.61
N ASN A 435 10.66 18.14 26.51
CA ASN A 435 10.16 19.05 25.48
C ASN A 435 10.17 18.50 24.04
N TYR A 436 10.28 17.18 23.85
CA TYR A 436 10.04 16.58 22.54
C TYR A 436 8.55 16.57 22.25
N THR A 437 8.19 16.85 21.00
CA THR A 437 6.80 16.87 20.55
C THR A 437 6.37 15.53 19.97
N HIS A 438 5.12 15.17 20.21
CA HIS A 438 4.50 13.90 19.84
C HIS A 438 3.05 14.14 19.40
N ILE A 439 2.50 13.20 18.62
CA ILE A 439 1.11 13.25 18.19
C ILE A 439 0.39 11.96 18.60
N PHE A 440 -0.72 12.10 19.31
CA PHE A 440 -1.73 11.06 19.45
C PHE A 440 -2.85 11.36 18.46
N SER A 441 -3.22 10.42 17.59
CA SER A 441 -4.36 10.60 16.70
C SER A 441 -5.11 9.30 16.48
N GLU A 442 -6.38 9.27 16.88
CA GLU A 442 -7.22 8.08 16.76
C GLU A 442 -8.65 8.43 16.37
N ALA A 443 -9.32 7.47 15.74
CA ALA A 443 -10.75 7.58 15.44
C ALA A 443 -11.58 7.57 16.74
N GLU A 444 -12.73 8.23 16.76
CA GLU A 444 -13.70 8.02 17.82
C GLU A 444 -14.15 6.55 17.87
N GLN A 445 -14.60 6.10 19.05
CA GLN A 445 -15.09 4.73 19.27
C GLN A 445 -14.09 3.60 18.97
N SER A 446 -12.79 3.90 19.00
CA SER A 446 -11.70 2.96 18.71
C SER A 446 -11.12 2.23 19.92
N GLY A 447 -11.26 2.78 21.13
CA GLY A 447 -10.67 2.16 22.33
C GLY A 447 -10.39 3.12 23.48
N MET A 448 -9.74 2.57 24.50
CA MET A 448 -9.13 3.34 25.59
C MET A 448 -7.62 3.34 25.44
N TYR A 449 -7.01 4.51 25.58
CA TYR A 449 -5.61 4.75 25.33
C TYR A 449 -4.98 5.40 26.54
N THR A 450 -3.76 4.97 26.87
CA THR A 450 -2.93 5.60 27.89
C THR A 450 -1.53 5.78 27.35
N VAL A 451 -1.09 7.03 27.20
CA VAL A 451 0.30 7.37 26.91
C VAL A 451 0.99 7.64 28.23
N ASN A 452 1.91 6.75 28.61
CA ASN A 452 2.70 6.91 29.81
C ASN A 452 3.89 7.85 29.54
N ALA A 453 3.96 8.97 30.27
CA ALA A 453 4.99 9.99 30.08
C ALA A 453 6.43 9.46 30.23
N SER A 454 6.61 8.42 31.05
CA SER A 454 7.93 7.81 31.30
C SER A 454 8.35 6.76 30.26
N ALA A 455 7.45 6.38 29.34
CA ALA A 455 7.66 5.26 28.42
C ALA A 455 7.28 5.60 26.97
N ILE A 456 7.36 6.87 26.57
CA ILE A 456 7.10 7.28 25.19
C ILE A 456 8.31 6.87 24.33
N PRO A 457 8.14 5.98 23.33
CA PRO A 457 9.26 5.56 22.49
C PRO A 457 9.73 6.73 21.60
N SER A 458 11.03 6.81 21.33
CA SER A 458 11.59 7.81 20.40
C SER A 458 10.97 7.74 19.01
N SER A 459 10.54 6.55 18.59
CA SER A 459 9.83 6.34 17.33
C SER A 459 8.49 7.07 17.26
N ALA A 460 7.89 7.50 18.38
CA ALA A 460 6.64 8.26 18.41
C ALA A 460 6.85 9.78 18.23
N GLN A 461 8.07 10.28 18.40
CA GLN A 461 8.38 11.72 18.25
C GLN A 461 7.99 12.25 16.87
N THR A 462 7.61 13.52 16.82
CA THR A 462 7.46 14.23 15.54
C THR A 462 8.82 14.41 14.87
N PRO A 463 8.88 14.31 13.54
CA PRO A 463 10.15 14.37 12.83
C PRO A 463 10.71 15.79 12.90
N SER A 464 12.02 15.91 13.08
CA SER A 464 12.72 17.20 12.98
C SER A 464 13.20 17.40 11.53
N ILE A 465 12.35 18.00 10.70
CA ILE A 465 12.65 18.27 9.29
C ILE A 465 12.87 19.77 9.10
N ALA A 466 14.09 20.13 8.70
CA ALA A 466 14.48 21.52 8.48
C ALA A 466 13.61 22.20 7.41
N ALA A 467 13.29 23.48 7.63
CA ALA A 467 12.59 24.30 6.66
C ALA A 467 13.37 24.37 5.34
N SER A 468 12.66 24.18 4.23
CA SER A 468 13.22 24.21 2.87
C SER A 468 12.58 25.34 2.04
N TYR A 469 13.11 25.60 0.84
CA TYR A 469 12.58 26.58 -0.13
C TYR A 469 12.47 28.03 0.38
N GLY A 470 13.17 28.37 1.47
CA GLY A 470 13.08 29.71 2.09
C GLY A 470 11.82 29.93 2.92
N ALA A 471 11.13 28.86 3.33
CA ALA A 471 9.98 28.96 4.20
C ALA A 471 10.34 29.62 5.54
N SER A 472 9.46 30.49 6.04
CA SER A 472 9.66 31.25 7.28
C SER A 472 8.98 30.61 8.50
N VAL A 473 8.54 29.36 8.36
CA VAL A 473 7.84 28.59 9.40
C VAL A 473 8.61 27.32 9.70
N ASP A 474 8.48 26.81 10.92
CA ASP A 474 9.00 25.51 11.32
C ASP A 474 7.82 24.56 11.55
N VAL A 475 7.66 23.52 10.73
CA VAL A 475 6.58 22.54 10.92
C VAL A 475 6.93 21.64 12.11
N VAL A 476 6.05 21.62 13.12
CA VAL A 476 6.22 20.87 14.37
C VAL A 476 5.68 19.45 14.23
N GLY A 477 4.59 19.27 13.49
CA GLY A 477 3.94 17.98 13.33
C GLY A 477 2.83 18.05 12.31
N VAL A 478 2.55 16.92 11.69
CA VAL A 478 1.54 16.80 10.64
C VAL A 478 0.75 15.52 10.88
N VAL A 479 -0.56 15.60 10.73
CA VAL A 479 -1.46 14.44 10.79
C VAL A 479 -2.46 14.50 9.64
N TRP A 480 -2.78 13.33 9.12
CA TRP A 480 -3.84 13.13 8.14
C TRP A 480 -4.72 11.99 8.63
N GLY A 481 -6.00 12.25 8.91
CA GLY A 481 -6.87 11.25 9.54
C GLY A 481 -6.39 10.87 10.95
N LYS A 482 -6.04 9.60 11.15
CA LYS A 482 -5.38 9.06 12.36
C LYS A 482 -3.86 8.92 12.22
N GLN A 483 -3.31 9.20 11.04
CA GLN A 483 -1.90 8.91 10.75
C GLN A 483 -1.02 10.14 10.99
N GLN A 484 -0.05 10.01 11.90
CA GLN A 484 1.04 10.98 11.97
C GLN A 484 1.92 10.86 10.72
N ILE A 485 2.15 11.99 10.06
CA ILE A 485 3.00 12.07 8.87
C ILE A 485 4.44 12.31 9.30
N LYS A 486 5.33 11.43 8.86
CA LYS A 486 6.79 11.51 9.10
C LYS A 486 7.61 11.70 7.83
N THR A 487 6.97 11.61 6.67
CA THR A 487 7.63 11.61 5.37
C THR A 487 8.22 12.99 5.02
N ALA A 488 9.54 13.06 4.85
CA ALA A 488 10.25 14.32 4.61
C ALA A 488 9.74 15.10 3.38
N SER A 489 9.32 14.41 2.32
CA SER A 489 8.78 15.04 1.11
C SER A 489 7.47 15.80 1.35
N VAL A 490 6.62 15.33 2.28
CA VAL A 490 5.37 16.03 2.63
C VAL A 490 5.68 17.35 3.33
N PHE A 491 6.66 17.36 4.23
CA PHE A 491 7.14 18.58 4.88
C PHE A 491 7.74 19.54 3.84
N GLY A 492 8.53 19.04 2.89
CA GLY A 492 9.05 19.81 1.77
C GLY A 492 7.94 20.48 0.94
N ARG A 493 6.84 19.76 0.65
CA ARG A 493 5.66 20.32 -0.04
C ARG A 493 5.01 21.42 0.79
N ILE A 494 4.79 21.19 2.08
CA ILE A 494 4.19 22.19 2.98
C ILE A 494 5.05 23.46 3.02
N TYR A 495 6.37 23.31 3.15
CA TYR A 495 7.31 24.44 3.11
C TYR A 495 7.27 25.18 1.77
N TYR A 496 7.22 24.44 0.64
CA TYR A 496 7.07 25.05 -0.68
C TYR A 496 5.78 25.87 -0.80
N GLN A 497 4.64 25.37 -0.29
CA GLN A 497 3.38 26.11 -0.30
C GLN A 497 3.43 27.36 0.57
N GLN A 498 4.11 27.29 1.73
CA GLN A 498 4.31 28.47 2.56
C GLN A 498 5.19 29.51 1.85
N ALA A 499 6.30 29.10 1.24
CA ALA A 499 7.23 29.98 0.55
C ALA A 499 6.58 30.68 -0.67
N THR A 500 5.75 29.95 -1.41
CA THR A 500 5.05 30.48 -2.61
C THR A 500 3.77 31.26 -2.28
N LYS A 501 3.26 31.13 -1.05
CA LYS A 501 1.99 31.74 -0.58
C LYS A 501 0.76 31.31 -1.38
N TRP A 502 0.88 30.25 -2.18
CA TRP A 502 -0.24 29.56 -2.81
C TRP A 502 -0.83 28.60 -1.77
N GLY A 503 -2.14 28.67 -1.57
CA GLY A 503 -2.82 27.72 -0.69
C GLY A 503 -2.66 26.29 -1.19
N PHE A 504 -3.10 25.32 -0.39
CA PHE A 504 -3.06 23.92 -0.77
C PHE A 504 -4.26 23.17 -0.20
N GLU A 505 -4.67 22.12 -0.90
CA GLU A 505 -5.76 21.26 -0.48
C GLU A 505 -5.29 20.25 0.57
N MET A 506 -6.06 20.08 1.64
CA MET A 506 -5.90 18.96 2.58
C MET A 506 -6.44 17.70 1.93
N SER A 507 -5.57 16.92 1.32
CA SER A 507 -5.94 15.70 0.60
C SER A 507 -4.88 14.60 0.71
N THR A 508 -5.30 13.37 0.44
CA THR A 508 -4.40 12.21 0.31
C THR A 508 -3.29 12.46 -0.72
N GLN A 509 -3.53 13.31 -1.72
CA GLN A 509 -2.53 13.70 -2.70
C GLN A 509 -1.37 14.50 -2.07
N LEU A 510 -1.67 15.39 -1.11
CA LEU A 510 -0.64 16.13 -0.39
C LEU A 510 0.12 15.23 0.57
N PHE A 511 -0.61 14.48 1.41
CA PHE A 511 -0.05 13.73 2.53
C PHE A 511 0.54 12.38 2.13
N GLY A 512 0.21 11.89 0.94
CA GLY A 512 0.75 10.65 0.38
C GLY A 512 0.32 9.39 1.12
N VAL A 513 -0.70 9.46 1.97
CA VAL A 513 -1.33 8.36 2.75
C VAL A 513 -2.84 8.57 2.76
N ASP A 514 -3.64 7.51 2.80
CA ASP A 514 -5.03 7.61 3.29
C ASP A 514 -5.04 7.30 4.78
N GLY A 515 -4.92 8.35 5.60
CA GLY A 515 -4.68 8.19 7.02
C GLY A 515 -5.91 7.81 7.85
N LEU A 516 -7.08 7.59 7.23
CA LEU A 516 -8.27 7.01 7.84
C LEU A 516 -9.15 6.45 6.72
N TRP A 517 -8.73 5.29 6.21
CA TRP A 517 -9.27 4.70 5.01
C TRP A 517 -10.80 4.50 5.07
N GLY A 518 -11.52 4.86 4.00
CA GLY A 518 -12.98 4.75 3.89
C GLY A 518 -13.79 5.78 4.68
N ASN A 519 -13.14 6.73 5.35
CA ASN A 519 -13.77 7.79 6.12
C ASN A 519 -13.25 9.16 5.68
N GLU A 520 -14.06 10.19 5.92
CA GLU A 520 -13.61 11.56 5.76
C GLU A 520 -12.55 11.91 6.80
N LYS A 521 -11.53 12.65 6.37
CA LYS A 521 -10.36 12.97 7.17
C LYS A 521 -10.31 14.44 7.53
N VAL A 522 -9.59 14.73 8.60
CA VAL A 522 -9.04 16.05 8.87
C VAL A 522 -7.53 16.02 8.61
N GLY A 523 -7.02 17.02 7.93
CA GLY A 523 -5.59 17.32 7.86
C GLY A 523 -5.25 18.41 8.84
N ILE A 524 -4.20 18.20 9.65
CA ILE A 524 -3.68 19.21 10.56
C ILE A 524 -2.17 19.36 10.34
N VAL A 525 -1.74 20.59 10.13
CA VAL A 525 -0.32 20.98 10.09
C VAL A 525 -0.07 21.92 11.24
N TRP A 526 0.64 21.46 12.27
CA TRP A 526 1.13 22.32 13.34
C TRP A 526 2.49 22.90 12.96
N TYR A 527 2.64 24.21 13.13
CA TYR A 527 3.87 24.92 12.78
C TYR A 527 4.13 26.07 13.75
N ARG A 528 5.38 26.49 13.85
CA ARG A 528 5.76 27.74 14.51
C ARG A 528 5.98 28.81 13.46
N ASP A 529 5.36 29.97 13.67
CA ASP A 529 5.57 31.13 12.81
C ASP A 529 6.95 31.77 13.04
N ALA A 530 7.25 32.86 12.32
CA ALA A 530 8.51 33.58 12.45
C ALA A 530 8.78 34.11 13.88
N SER A 531 7.72 34.31 14.67
CA SER A 531 7.78 34.72 16.09
C SER A 531 7.86 33.52 17.05
N LYS A 532 8.03 32.30 16.51
CA LYS A 532 8.07 31.02 17.22
C LYS A 532 6.77 30.64 17.94
N VAL A 533 5.66 31.30 17.60
CA VAL A 533 4.34 31.01 18.15
C VAL A 533 3.75 29.80 17.45
N LEU A 534 3.24 28.84 18.22
CA LEU A 534 2.57 27.66 17.68
C LEU A 534 1.25 28.05 17.01
N LYS A 535 1.05 27.57 15.78
CA LYS A 535 -0.11 27.76 14.92
C LYS A 535 -0.49 26.42 14.29
N SER A 536 -1.66 26.38 13.68
CA SER A 536 -2.19 25.20 13.00
C SER A 536 -2.95 25.60 11.74
N LEU A 537 -2.78 24.81 10.67
CA LEU A 537 -3.72 24.76 9.55
C LEU A 537 -4.55 23.50 9.71
N VAL A 538 -5.88 23.64 9.72
CA VAL A 538 -6.83 22.55 9.93
C VAL A 538 -7.91 22.61 8.87
N ALA A 539 -8.15 21.49 8.21
CA ALA A 539 -9.22 21.39 7.23
C ALA A 539 -9.69 19.95 7.04
N ARG A 540 -10.97 19.81 6.73
CA ARG A 540 -11.56 18.57 6.24
C ARG A 540 -10.99 18.20 4.87
N GLU A 541 -11.02 16.91 4.55
CA GLU A 541 -10.63 16.38 3.25
C GLU A 541 -11.28 17.14 2.10
N GLY A 542 -10.46 17.54 1.13
CA GLY A 542 -10.87 18.32 -0.03
C GLY A 542 -10.89 19.84 0.18
N GLN A 543 -10.67 20.33 1.40
CA GLN A 543 -10.70 21.77 1.68
C GLN A 543 -9.32 22.41 1.54
N TRP A 544 -9.30 23.65 1.05
CA TRP A 544 -8.09 24.43 0.83
C TRP A 544 -7.70 25.24 2.07
N VAL A 545 -6.41 25.25 2.39
CA VAL A 545 -5.81 26.04 3.47
C VAL A 545 -4.69 26.92 2.95
N LYS A 546 -4.31 27.92 3.74
CA LYS A 546 -3.22 28.83 3.44
C LYS A 546 -2.56 29.33 4.73
N PHE A 547 -1.24 29.46 4.67
CA PHE A 547 -0.38 30.00 5.73
C PHE A 547 -0.57 31.49 6.02
#